data_AF-A0A427G820-F1
#
_entry.id   AF-A0A427G820-F1
#
_cell.length_a   1.000
_cell.length_b   1.000
_cell.length_c   1.000
_cell.angle_alpha   90.00
_cell.angle_beta   90.00
_cell.angle_gamma   90.00
#
_symmetry.space_group_name_H-M   'P 1'
#
loop_
_entity.id
_entity.type
_entity.pdbx_description
1 polymer ?
#
loop_
_entity_poly.entity_id
_entity_poly.type
_entity_poly.pdbx_seq_one_letter_code
_entity_poly.pdbx_strand_id
1 'polypeptide(L)'
;MVRYKTVEQFSRESGYTPDAIRTKIRDGKWPKHMVWRKAPDGRILIDVEGYYSWVEMGEASGPRLQVVSKSHSNTRASGAGNGSSSSPPPLT
;
A
#
# COMPACT_ATOMS: atom_id res chain seq x y z
N MET A 1 29.12 -13.80 -10.81
CA MET A 1 27.71 -13.68 -10.38
C MET A 1 26.86 -13.45 -11.61
N VAL A 2 25.68 -14.10 -11.75
CA VAL A 2 24.74 -13.79 -12.84
C VAL A 2 23.84 -12.63 -12.38
N ARG A 3 23.69 -11.58 -13.20
CA ARG A 3 22.89 -10.39 -12.87
C ARG A 3 21.39 -10.69 -12.79
N TYR A 4 20.89 -11.50 -13.73
CA TYR A 4 19.51 -11.94 -13.75
C TYR A 4 19.37 -13.33 -13.12
N LYS A 5 18.42 -13.47 -12.18
CA LYS A 5 18.11 -14.74 -11.51
C LYS A 5 16.64 -15.08 -11.67
N THR A 6 16.32 -16.37 -11.73
CA THR A 6 14.93 -16.83 -11.66
C THR A 6 14.37 -16.59 -10.26
N VAL A 7 13.04 -16.54 -10.15
CA VAL A 7 12.34 -16.39 -8.86
C VAL A 7 12.76 -17.47 -7.85
N GLU A 8 12.97 -18.71 -8.29
CA GLU A 8 13.40 -19.83 -7.43
C GLU A 8 14.84 -19.66 -6.93
N GLN A 9 15.77 -19.26 -7.81
CA GLN A 9 17.16 -19.03 -7.42
C GLN A 9 17.28 -17.83 -6.46
N PHE A 10 16.56 -16.73 -6.75
CA PHE A 10 16.53 -15.56 -5.88
C PHE A 10 15.87 -15.88 -4.53
N SER A 11 14.80 -16.70 -4.52
CA SER A 11 14.14 -17.18 -3.31
C SER A 11 15.11 -17.90 -2.38
N ARG A 12 15.92 -18.83 -2.92
CA ARG A 12 16.89 -19.62 -2.14
C ARG A 12 18.00 -18.78 -1.52
N GLU A 13 18.37 -17.66 -2.14
CA GLU A 13 19.47 -16.79 -1.69
C GLU A 13 19.00 -15.68 -0.75
N SER A 14 17.83 -15.10 -1.01
CA SER A 14 17.28 -13.96 -0.26
C SER A 14 16.41 -14.37 0.94
N GLY A 15 16.01 -15.65 1.04
CA GLY A 15 15.09 -16.15 2.06
C GLY A 15 13.61 -15.82 1.80
N TYR A 16 13.28 -15.05 0.76
CA TYR A 16 11.87 -14.86 0.35
C TYR A 16 11.30 -16.15 -0.26
N THR A 17 10.02 -16.45 -0.03
CA THR A 17 9.32 -17.50 -0.78
C THR A 17 9.03 -17.08 -2.23
N PRO A 18 8.97 -18.04 -3.18
CA PRO A 18 8.67 -17.73 -4.59
C PRO A 18 7.32 -17.02 -4.78
N ASP A 19 6.35 -17.37 -3.94
CA ASP A 19 5.02 -16.75 -3.96
C ASP A 19 5.01 -15.31 -3.43
N ALA A 20 5.80 -15.01 -2.38
CA ALA A 20 5.96 -13.64 -1.89
C ALA A 20 6.57 -12.71 -2.96
N ILE A 21 7.54 -13.21 -3.72
CA ILE A 21 8.14 -12.50 -4.86
C ILE A 21 7.08 -12.23 -5.95
N ARG A 22 6.34 -13.25 -6.37
CA ARG A 22 5.24 -13.12 -7.34
C ARG A 22 4.17 -12.15 -6.87
N THR A 23 3.82 -12.19 -5.59
CA THR A 23 2.85 -11.30 -4.98
C THR A 23 3.34 -9.85 -4.95
N LYS A 24 4.60 -9.58 -4.58
CA LYS A 24 5.20 -8.22 -4.65
C LYS A 24 5.23 -7.65 -6.08
N ILE A 25 5.42 -8.51 -7.08
CA ILE A 25 5.37 -8.15 -8.50
C ILE A 25 3.93 -7.83 -8.94
N ARG A 26 2.95 -8.67 -8.57
CA ARG A 26 1.52 -8.46 -8.86
C ARG A 26 0.97 -7.18 -8.21
N ASP A 27 1.40 -6.92 -6.97
CA ASP A 27 1.00 -5.78 -6.15
C ASP A 27 1.70 -4.46 -6.56
N GLY A 28 2.53 -4.48 -7.60
CA GLY A 28 3.25 -3.30 -8.11
C GLY A 28 4.36 -2.75 -7.20
N LYS A 29 4.60 -3.38 -6.03
CA LYS A 29 5.65 -2.98 -5.07
C LYS A 29 7.06 -3.04 -5.65
N TRP A 30 7.29 -3.91 -6.63
CA TRP A 30 8.57 -4.02 -7.34
C TRP A 30 8.47 -3.39 -8.73
N PRO A 31 9.20 -2.30 -9.02
CA PRO A 31 9.11 -1.61 -10.30
C PRO A 31 9.63 -2.49 -11.45
N LYS A 32 8.76 -2.65 -12.46
CA LYS A 32 9.05 -3.38 -13.70
C LYS A 32 10.19 -2.70 -14.46
N HIS A 33 11.05 -3.49 -15.11
CA HIS A 33 12.28 -3.09 -15.80
C HIS A 33 13.44 -2.61 -14.91
N MET A 34 13.18 -2.32 -13.63
CA MET A 34 14.19 -1.94 -12.63
C MET A 34 14.54 -3.12 -11.71
N VAL A 35 13.58 -3.65 -10.94
CA VAL A 35 13.83 -4.81 -10.03
C VAL A 35 13.59 -6.15 -10.73
N TRP A 36 12.67 -6.20 -11.69
CA TRP A 36 12.33 -7.43 -12.39
C TRP A 36 12.00 -7.19 -13.87
N ARG A 37 12.22 -8.21 -14.69
CA ARG A 37 11.94 -8.20 -16.14
C ARG A 37 11.27 -9.50 -16.54
N LYS A 38 10.31 -9.42 -17.48
CA LYS A 38 9.79 -10.60 -18.17
C LYS A 38 10.74 -10.94 -19.32
N ALA A 39 11.30 -12.15 -19.31
CA ALA A 39 12.13 -12.67 -20.38
C ALA A 39 11.28 -13.03 -21.61
N PRO A 40 11.88 -13.12 -22.82
CA PRO A 40 11.15 -13.46 -24.04
C PRO A 40 10.54 -14.87 -24.03
N ASP A 41 11.06 -15.78 -23.20
CA ASP A 41 10.49 -17.11 -22.92
C ASP A 41 9.25 -17.07 -21.99
N GLY A 42 8.84 -15.87 -21.56
CA GLY A 42 7.71 -15.65 -20.68
C GLY A 42 8.03 -15.72 -19.18
N ARG A 43 9.25 -16.10 -18.78
CA ARG A 43 9.64 -16.24 -17.37
C ARG A 43 9.88 -14.89 -16.70
N ILE A 44 9.78 -14.87 -15.37
CA ILE A 44 10.13 -13.71 -14.54
C ILE A 44 11.59 -13.86 -14.12
N LEU A 45 12.39 -12.84 -14.44
CA LEU A 45 13.76 -12.68 -13.96
C LEU A 45 13.82 -11.50 -13.00
N ILE A 46 14.53 -11.69 -11.89
CA ILE A 46 14.88 -10.66 -10.92
C ILE A 46 16.26 -10.13 -11.31
N ASP A 47 16.41 -8.81 -11.37
CA ASP A 47 17.70 -8.16 -11.50
C ASP A 47 18.27 -7.95 -10.10
N VAL A 48 19.41 -8.58 -9.80
CA VAL A 48 20.03 -8.52 -8.47
C VAL A 48 20.58 -7.12 -8.19
N GLU A 49 21.18 -6.45 -9.19
CA GLU A 49 21.71 -5.09 -9.05
C GLU A 49 20.55 -4.11 -8.87
N GLY A 50 19.52 -4.23 -9.72
CA GLY A 50 18.31 -3.41 -9.63
C GLY A 50 17.52 -3.61 -8.32
N TYR A 51 17.55 -4.81 -7.74
CA TYR A 51 17.00 -5.06 -6.40
C TYR A 51 17.77 -4.31 -5.31
N TYR A 52 19.12 -4.35 -5.31
CA TYR A 52 19.92 -3.62 -4.33
C TYR A 52 19.67 -2.11 -4.41
N SER A 53 19.72 -1.51 -5.60
CA SER A 53 19.42 -0.09 -5.78
C SER A 53 17.99 0.28 -5.35
N TRP A 54 17.01 -0.60 -5.56
CA TRP A 54 15.64 -0.38 -5.07
C TRP A 54 15.54 -0.44 -3.54
N VAL A 55 16.25 -1.36 -2.89
CA VAL A 55 16.30 -1.41 -1.41
C VAL A 55 16.94 -0.14 -0.87
N GLU A 56 18.10 0.28 -1.39
CA GLU A 56 18.80 1.49 -0.97
C GLU A 56 17.95 2.76 -1.15
N MET A 57 17.23 2.89 -2.29
CA MET A 57 16.28 3.98 -2.52
C MET A 57 15.03 3.92 -1.62
N GLY A 58 14.60 2.71 -1.26
CA GLY A 58 13.48 2.46 -0.35
C GLY A 58 13.79 2.82 1.10
N GLU A 59 15.00 2.53 1.57
CA GLU A 59 15.47 2.94 2.91
C GLU A 59 15.61 4.47 3.01
N ALA A 60 16.04 5.15 1.94
CA ALA A 60 16.04 6.61 1.85
C ALA A 60 14.62 7.23 1.84
N SER A 61 13.60 6.42 1.57
CA SER A 61 12.18 6.80 1.50
C SER A 61 11.34 5.95 2.46
N GLY A 62 11.74 5.95 3.74
CA GLY A 62 11.14 5.15 4.80
C GLY A 62 9.61 5.12 4.76
N PRO A 63 8.98 3.98 5.12
CA PRO A 63 7.63 3.67 4.70
C PRO A 63 6.64 4.73 5.21
N ARG A 64 6.05 5.49 4.27
CA ARG A 64 4.71 6.05 4.47
C ARG A 64 3.75 4.86 4.50
N LEU A 65 3.72 4.19 5.65
CA LEU A 65 2.57 3.44 6.11
C LEU A 65 1.40 4.42 6.03
N GLN A 66 0.67 4.35 4.93
CA GLN A 66 -0.70 4.84 4.90
C GLN A 66 -1.49 3.89 5.79
N VAL A 67 -1.31 4.08 7.11
CA VAL A 67 -2.30 3.74 8.11
C VAL A 67 -3.56 4.39 7.58
N VAL A 68 -4.45 3.54 7.07
CA VAL A 68 -5.77 3.97 6.63
C VAL A 68 -6.49 4.43 7.88
N SER A 69 -6.45 5.75 8.12
CA SER A 69 -7.17 6.41 9.20
C SER A 69 -8.66 6.29 8.94
N LYS A 70 -9.22 5.12 9.29
CA LYS A 70 -10.66 4.91 9.45
C LYS A 70 -11.12 5.71 10.67
N SER A 71 -11.24 7.03 10.48
CA SER A 71 -11.99 7.88 11.42
C SER A 71 -13.45 7.48 11.36
N HIS A 72 -13.88 6.64 12.29
CA HIS A 72 -15.29 6.40 12.55
C HIS A 72 -15.85 7.60 13.33
N SER A 73 -16.04 8.72 12.63
CA SER A 73 -16.64 9.93 13.19
C SER A 73 -18.11 9.67 13.50
N ASN A 74 -18.40 9.23 14.72
CA ASN A 74 -19.76 9.17 15.23
C ASN A 74 -20.26 10.60 15.53
N THR A 75 -20.77 11.29 14.51
CA THR A 75 -21.50 12.53 14.67
C THR A 75 -22.80 12.26 15.44
N ARG A 76 -22.77 12.47 16.76
CA ARG A 76 -23.98 12.69 17.57
C ARG A 76 -24.06 14.16 17.93
N ALA A 77 -24.88 14.90 17.20
CA ALA A 77 -25.18 16.29 17.47
C ALA A 77 -26.08 16.41 18.71
N SER A 78 -25.61 17.14 19.73
CA SER A 78 -26.45 17.56 20.86
C SER A 78 -27.26 18.79 20.46
N GLY A 79 -28.39 18.57 19.79
CA GLY A 79 -29.34 19.62 19.42
C GLY A 79 -30.25 20.01 20.58
N ALA A 80 -29.81 20.91 21.45
CA ALA A 80 -30.67 21.53 22.45
C ALA A 80 -31.49 22.67 21.81
N GLY A 81 -32.78 22.42 21.55
CA GLY A 81 -33.73 23.42 21.06
C GLY A 81 -34.82 23.71 22.10
N ASN A 82 -34.65 24.77 22.88
CA ASN A 82 -35.67 25.27 23.81
C ASN A 82 -36.46 26.40 23.14
N GLY A 83 -37.80 26.30 23.09
CA GLY A 83 -38.61 27.29 22.38
C GLY A 83 -40.10 26.97 22.29
N SER A 84 -40.76 26.79 23.44
CA SER A 84 -42.23 26.68 23.51
C SER A 84 -42.81 27.62 24.56
N SER A 85 -43.09 28.85 24.14
CA SER A 85 -44.01 29.76 24.81
C SER A 85 -44.97 30.33 23.77
N SER A 86 -46.00 29.56 23.42
CA SER A 86 -47.09 30.03 22.57
C SER A 86 -47.87 31.11 23.32
N SER A 87 -47.77 32.36 22.85
CA SER A 87 -48.64 33.45 23.30
C SER A 87 -49.85 33.55 22.38
N PRO A 88 -51.07 33.14 22.81
CA PRO A 88 -52.29 33.47 22.08
C PRO A 88 -52.70 34.94 22.35
N PRO A 89 -53.14 35.71 21.32
CA PRO A 89 -53.71 37.05 21.50
C PRO A 89 -55.19 37.01 21.98
N PRO A 90 -55.71 38.09 22.63
CA PRO A 90 -57.14 38.28 22.99
C PRO A 90 -57.90 39.08 21.89
N LEU A 91 -59.19 39.44 21.95
CA LEU A 91 -60.27 39.42 22.98
C LEU A 91 -61.47 38.53 22.52
N THR A 92 -62.51 38.22 23.32
CA THR A 92 -63.74 38.99 23.67
C THR A 92 -64.34 39.80 22.52
#